data_AF-A0A522Z4T8-F1
#
_entry.id   AF-A0A522Z4T8-F1
#
_cell.length_a   1.000
_cell.length_b   1.000
_cell.length_c   1.000
_cell.angle_alpha   90.00
_cell.angle_beta   90.00
_cell.angle_gamma   90.00
#
_symmetry.space_group_name_H-M   'P 1'
#
loop_
_entity.id
_entity.type
_entity.pdbx_description
1 polymer ?
#
loop_
_entity_poly.entity_id
_entity_poly.type
_entity_poly.pdbx_seq_one_letter_code
_entity_poly.pdbx_strand_id
1 'polypeptide(L)'
;MSQNEGEPAKFIRELKEKSSIVMFYEEQNYARSLGFLFLDIGMRGGQTCLYLSSDTIKNAEASMVSAGINVAESKADSLQIHSITSQKKDHITRMVEEFVKSAKNRASRIIIHHDKFTKEQQQDLLLIEETMQ
;
A
#
# COMPACT_ATOMS: atom_id res chain seq x y z
N MET A 1 2.32 5.13 30.49
CA MET A 1 1.66 5.83 29.37
C MET A 1 2.67 5.87 28.24
N SER A 2 2.42 5.07 27.21
CA SER A 2 3.34 4.71 26.13
C SER A 2 3.58 5.88 25.16
N GLN A 3 4.80 6.41 25.17
CA GLN A 3 5.33 7.20 24.06
C GLN A 3 5.72 6.21 22.97
N ASN A 4 4.98 6.14 21.85
CA ASN A 4 5.48 5.79 20.50
C ASN A 4 4.41 5.51 19.43
N GLU A 5 3.11 5.62 19.71
CA GLU A 5 2.08 5.49 18.65
C GLU A 5 2.00 6.71 17.68
N GLY A 6 2.96 7.65 17.71
CA GLY A 6 2.75 8.99 17.13
C GLY A 6 3.32 9.28 15.73
N GLU A 7 4.40 8.62 15.29
CA GLU A 7 5.19 9.17 14.17
C GLU A 7 4.75 8.70 12.77
N PRO A 8 4.48 7.40 12.52
CA PRO A 8 4.23 6.91 11.16
C PRO A 8 2.88 7.37 10.59
N ALA A 9 1.81 7.28 11.40
CA ALA A 9 0.47 7.70 10.97
C ALA A 9 0.39 9.21 10.76
N LYS A 10 1.08 10.00 11.59
CA LYS A 10 1.19 11.45 11.44
C LYS A 10 1.96 11.80 10.17
N PHE A 11 3.11 11.15 9.94
CA PHE A 11 3.89 11.31 8.72
C PHE A 11 3.04 11.06 7.46
N ILE A 12 2.31 9.95 7.41
CA ILE A 12 1.44 9.60 6.28
C ILE A 12 0.36 10.68 6.02
N ARG A 13 -0.21 11.27 7.08
CA ARG A 13 -1.22 12.33 6.97
C ARG A 13 -0.67 13.64 6.44
N GLU A 14 0.60 13.93 6.68
CA GLU A 14 1.26 15.18 6.29
C GLU A 14 1.87 15.15 4.88
N LEU A 15 1.82 14.03 4.17
CA LEU A 15 2.34 13.90 2.80
C LEU A 15 1.58 14.78 1.81
N LYS A 16 2.26 15.81 1.28
CA LYS A 16 1.62 16.86 0.46
C LYS A 16 1.63 16.62 -1.05
N GLU A 17 2.54 15.83 -1.64
CA GLU A 17 2.41 15.20 -2.99
C GLU A 17 3.66 14.42 -3.46
N LYS A 18 3.50 13.56 -4.48
CA LYS A 18 4.53 12.73 -5.17
C LYS A 18 5.57 12.09 -4.24
N SER A 19 5.09 11.31 -3.28
CA SER A 19 5.96 10.61 -2.33
C SER A 19 5.85 9.10 -2.51
N SER A 20 7.00 8.42 -2.45
CA SER A 20 7.07 6.96 -2.35
C SER A 20 7.44 6.59 -0.93
N ILE A 21 6.72 5.65 -0.33
CA ILE A 21 6.99 5.13 1.00
C ILE A 21 7.41 3.68 0.85
N VAL A 22 8.56 3.34 1.40
CA VAL A 22 8.96 1.95 1.63
C VAL A 22 8.81 1.70 3.13
N MET A 23 8.00 0.71 3.51
CA MET A 23 7.71 0.38 4.90
C MET A 23 8.21 -1.02 5.22
N PHE A 24 9.08 -1.12 6.22
CA PHE A 24 9.49 -2.37 6.85
C PHE A 24 8.95 -2.35 8.28
N TYR A 25 8.12 -3.33 8.61
CA TYR A 25 7.45 -3.41 9.91
C TYR A 25 7.37 -4.86 10.35
N GLU A 26 7.70 -5.12 11.61
CA GLU A 26 7.58 -6.44 12.22
C GLU A 26 6.10 -6.85 12.35
N GLU A 27 5.26 -5.92 12.82
CA GLU A 27 3.83 -6.16 12.97
C GLU A 27 3.08 -5.92 11.66
N GLN A 28 2.83 -7.00 10.92
CA GLN A 28 2.18 -6.96 9.60
C GLN A 28 0.80 -6.27 9.61
N ASN A 29 0.01 -6.50 10.67
CA ASN A 29 -1.31 -5.90 10.79
C ASN A 29 -1.24 -4.38 10.90
N TYR A 30 -0.31 -3.88 11.72
CA TYR A 30 -0.10 -2.45 11.85
C TYR A 30 0.41 -1.81 10.55
N ALA A 31 1.37 -2.45 9.87
CA ALA A 31 1.86 -2.01 8.56
C ALA A 31 0.73 -1.91 7.52
N ARG A 32 -0.17 -2.90 7.54
CA ARG A 32 -1.34 -2.94 6.67
C ARG A 32 -2.33 -1.82 7.01
N SER A 33 -2.57 -1.54 8.29
CA SER A 33 -3.39 -0.40 8.73
C SER A 33 -2.82 0.95 8.28
N LEU A 34 -1.49 1.14 8.32
CA LEU A 34 -0.83 2.33 7.80
C LEU A 34 -1.02 2.46 6.28
N GLY A 35 -0.89 1.35 5.54
CA GLY A 35 -1.21 1.31 4.11
C GLY A 35 -2.67 1.69 3.83
N PHE A 36 -3.61 1.15 4.60
CA PHE A 36 -5.03 1.48 4.47
C PHE A 36 -5.32 2.96 4.77
N LEU A 37 -4.68 3.54 5.80
CA LEU A 37 -4.74 4.99 6.05
C LEU A 37 -4.23 5.78 4.85
N PHE A 38 -3.13 5.34 4.22
CA PHE A 38 -2.60 5.99 3.01
C PHE A 38 -3.63 5.95 1.87
N LEU A 39 -4.33 4.83 1.64
CA LEU A 39 -5.37 4.77 0.61
C LEU A 39 -6.59 5.64 0.97
N ASP A 40 -7.07 5.57 2.22
CA ASP A 40 -8.26 6.31 2.68
C ASP A 40 -8.09 7.82 2.48
N ILE A 41 -6.92 8.37 2.83
CA ILE A 41 -6.60 9.79 2.58
C ILE A 41 -6.65 10.10 1.08
N GLY A 42 -6.14 9.22 0.22
CA GLY A 42 -6.19 9.39 -1.23
C GLY A 42 -7.61 9.40 -1.76
N MET A 43 -8.42 8.42 -1.38
CA MET A 43 -9.82 8.30 -1.83
C MET A 43 -10.66 9.50 -1.40
N ARG A 44 -10.53 9.94 -0.13
CA ARG A 44 -11.21 11.17 0.35
C ARG A 44 -10.74 12.44 -0.35
N GLY A 45 -9.51 12.45 -0.85
CA GLY A 45 -8.95 13.53 -1.67
C GLY A 45 -9.27 13.44 -3.16
N GLY A 46 -10.14 12.51 -3.60
CA GLY A 46 -10.50 12.33 -5.01
C GLY A 46 -9.43 11.62 -5.88
N GLN A 47 -8.40 11.05 -5.26
CA GLN A 47 -7.32 10.35 -5.94
C GLN A 47 -7.79 8.96 -6.43
N THR A 48 -7.16 8.44 -7.48
CA THR A 48 -7.28 7.01 -7.84
C THR A 48 -6.35 6.19 -6.95
N CYS A 49 -6.82 5.04 -6.47
CA CYS A 49 -6.09 4.17 -5.58
C CYS A 49 -5.96 2.77 -6.17
N LEU A 50 -4.78 2.18 -6.07
CA LEU A 50 -4.49 0.81 -6.47
C LEU A 50 -3.90 0.05 -5.28
N TYR A 51 -4.50 -1.07 -4.93
CA TYR A 51 -3.99 -2.00 -3.92
C TYR A 51 -3.66 -3.34 -4.56
N LEU A 52 -2.37 -3.67 -4.58
CA LEU A 52 -1.83 -4.94 -5.05
C LEU A 52 -1.38 -5.75 -3.84
N SER A 53 -1.85 -6.98 -3.70
CA SER A 53 -1.46 -7.85 -2.58
C SER A 53 -1.39 -9.33 -2.94
N SER A 54 -0.69 -10.12 -2.15
CA SER A 54 -0.69 -11.58 -2.22
C SER A 54 -1.97 -12.21 -1.65
N ASP A 55 -2.88 -11.42 -1.08
CA ASP A 55 -4.17 -11.89 -0.58
C ASP A 55 -5.16 -12.13 -1.72
N THR A 56 -6.20 -12.93 -1.44
CA THR A 56 -7.38 -12.95 -2.31
C THR A 56 -8.10 -11.60 -2.22
N ILE A 57 -8.77 -11.19 -3.30
CA ILE A 57 -9.52 -9.92 -3.33
C ILE A 57 -10.51 -9.85 -2.16
N LYS A 58 -11.25 -10.93 -1.89
CA LYS A 58 -12.21 -10.99 -0.76
C LYS A 58 -11.55 -10.75 0.60
N ASN A 59 -10.37 -11.32 0.84
CA ASN A 59 -9.66 -11.15 2.11
C ASN A 59 -9.08 -9.73 2.26
N ALA A 60 -8.56 -9.17 1.16
CA ALA A 60 -8.09 -7.78 1.14
C ALA A 60 -9.24 -6.81 1.46
N GLU A 61 -10.40 -7.00 0.84
CA GLU A 61 -11.60 -6.20 1.10
C GLU A 61 -12.07 -6.32 2.54
N ALA A 62 -12.15 -7.55 3.07
CA ALA A 62 -12.55 -7.77 4.46
C ALA A 62 -11.60 -7.06 5.43
N SER A 63 -10.30 -7.06 5.15
CA SER A 63 -9.29 -6.34 5.94
C SER A 63 -9.43 -4.83 5.84
N MET A 64 -9.77 -4.30 4.66
CA MET A 64 -10.05 -2.88 4.47
C MET A 64 -11.30 -2.45 5.23
N VAL A 65 -12.37 -3.24 5.18
CA VAL A 65 -13.61 -2.98 5.92
C VAL A 65 -13.37 -2.99 7.42
N SER A 66 -12.61 -3.96 7.95
CA SER A 66 -12.27 -4.00 9.37
C SER A 66 -11.42 -2.81 9.82
N ALA A 67 -10.65 -2.20 8.91
CA ALA A 67 -9.92 -0.97 9.12
C ALA A 67 -10.76 0.32 8.92
N GLY A 68 -12.06 0.19 8.63
CA GLY A 68 -12.99 1.31 8.50
C GLY A 68 -13.09 1.91 7.09
N ILE A 69 -12.53 1.27 6.06
CA ILE A 69 -12.67 1.71 4.67
C ILE A 69 -13.99 1.20 4.09
N ASN A 70 -14.80 2.11 3.53
CA ASN A 70 -15.99 1.74 2.77
C ASN A 70 -15.62 1.31 1.34
N VAL A 71 -15.22 0.05 1.20
CA VAL A 71 -14.77 -0.54 -0.07
C VAL A 71 -15.87 -0.49 -1.14
N ALA A 72 -17.12 -0.72 -0.78
CA ALA A 72 -18.24 -0.80 -1.73
C ALA A 72 -18.47 0.52 -2.46
N GLU A 73 -18.45 1.63 -1.74
CA GLU A 73 -18.57 2.98 -2.32
C GLU A 73 -17.30 3.39 -3.08
N SER A 74 -16.13 2.98 -2.57
CA SER A 74 -14.84 3.43 -3.11
C SER A 74 -14.48 2.76 -4.44
N LYS A 75 -14.92 1.52 -4.67
CA LYS A 75 -14.62 0.73 -5.88
C LYS A 75 -15.20 1.30 -7.16
N ALA A 76 -16.30 2.05 -7.09
CA ALA A 76 -16.99 2.53 -8.28
C ALA A 76 -16.11 3.47 -9.12
N ASP A 77 -15.27 4.30 -8.49
CA ASP A 77 -14.53 5.37 -9.19
C ASP A 77 -13.10 5.63 -8.67
N SER A 78 -12.71 5.05 -7.53
CA SER A 78 -11.50 5.47 -6.81
C SER A 78 -10.59 4.36 -6.30
N LEU A 79 -11.02 3.10 -6.24
CA LEU A 79 -10.23 2.00 -5.69
C LEU A 79 -10.22 0.76 -6.59
N GLN A 80 -9.03 0.33 -7.00
CA GLN A 80 -8.80 -0.94 -7.68
C GLN A 80 -8.03 -1.88 -6.75
N ILE A 81 -8.48 -3.13 -6.66
CA ILE A 81 -7.89 -4.15 -5.78
C ILE A 81 -7.55 -5.36 -6.65
N HIS A 82 -6.27 -5.76 -6.65
CA HIS A 82 -5.81 -6.93 -7.40
C HIS A 82 -4.97 -7.86 -6.53
N SER A 83 -5.18 -9.16 -6.77
CA SER A 83 -4.32 -10.20 -6.23
C SER A 83 -3.12 -10.41 -7.17
N ILE A 84 -1.91 -10.42 -6.62
CA ILE A 84 -0.65 -10.59 -7.34
C ILE A 84 0.11 -11.86 -6.92
N THR A 85 -0.51 -12.77 -6.16
CA THR A 85 0.12 -13.97 -5.55
C THR A 85 0.91 -14.82 -6.55
N SER A 86 0.41 -14.94 -7.77
CA SER A 86 1.00 -15.78 -8.82
C SER A 86 1.54 -14.97 -10.01
N GLN A 87 1.64 -13.65 -9.86
CA GLN A 87 2.01 -12.76 -10.95
C GLN A 87 3.52 -12.51 -10.98
N LYS A 88 4.11 -12.59 -12.18
CA LYS A 88 5.51 -12.20 -12.39
C LYS A 88 5.65 -10.68 -12.31
N LYS A 89 6.87 -10.21 -11.97
CA LYS A 89 7.23 -8.78 -11.93
C LYS A 89 6.73 -8.01 -13.14
N ASP A 90 6.98 -8.49 -14.35
CA ASP A 90 6.58 -7.80 -15.59
C ASP A 90 5.06 -7.65 -15.74
N HIS A 91 4.28 -8.54 -15.15
CA HIS A 91 2.83 -8.41 -15.13
C HIS A 91 2.37 -7.36 -14.12
N ILE A 92 2.98 -7.35 -12.93
CA ILE A 92 2.72 -6.32 -11.90
C ILE A 92 3.09 -4.93 -12.43
N THR A 93 4.25 -4.80 -13.09
CA THR A 93 4.69 -3.56 -13.73
C THR A 93 3.68 -3.07 -14.76
N ARG A 94 3.22 -3.95 -15.66
CA ARG A 94 2.19 -3.60 -16.64
C ARG A 94 0.88 -3.14 -15.98
N MET A 95 0.43 -3.82 -14.93
CA MET A 95 -0.78 -3.44 -14.21
C MET A 95 -0.67 -2.04 -13.59
N VAL A 96 0.48 -1.72 -12.99
CA VAL A 96 0.77 -0.38 -12.46
C VAL A 96 0.79 0.67 -13.57
N GLU A 97 1.46 0.38 -14.68
CA GLU A 97 1.52 1.31 -15.83
C GLU A 97 0.14 1.57 -16.44
N GLU A 98 -0.66 0.53 -16.64
CA GLU A 98 -2.04 0.63 -17.15
C GLU A 98 -2.91 1.44 -16.20
N PHE A 99 -2.79 1.21 -14.90
CA PHE A 99 -3.49 1.99 -13.89
C PHE A 99 -3.11 3.47 -13.95
N VAL A 100 -1.82 3.80 -13.94
CA VAL A 100 -1.34 5.19 -14.02
C VAL A 100 -1.78 5.86 -15.31
N LYS A 101 -1.74 5.16 -16.44
CA LYS A 101 -2.26 5.66 -17.73
C LYS A 101 -3.76 5.95 -17.66
N SER A 102 -4.54 5.07 -17.01
CA SER A 102 -5.99 5.22 -16.86
C SER A 102 -6.40 6.37 -15.94
N ALA A 103 -5.56 6.71 -14.95
CA ALA A 103 -5.80 7.80 -14.01
C ALA A 103 -5.73 9.20 -14.67
N LYS A 104 -5.20 9.31 -15.89
CA LYS A 104 -5.04 10.58 -16.64
C LYS A 104 -4.37 11.66 -15.78
N ASN A 105 -5.09 12.73 -15.44
CA ASN A 105 -4.61 13.86 -14.64
C ASN A 105 -4.95 13.74 -13.14
N ARG A 106 -5.57 12.64 -12.70
CA ARG A 106 -5.88 12.41 -11.29
C ARG A 106 -4.63 11.93 -10.56
N ALA A 107 -4.35 12.53 -9.41
CA ALA A 107 -3.32 12.01 -8.50
C ALA A 107 -3.66 10.56 -8.13
N SER A 108 -2.61 9.75 -7.95
CA SER A 108 -2.72 8.31 -7.71
C SER A 108 -1.98 7.89 -6.45
N ARG A 109 -2.56 6.95 -5.70
CA ARG A 109 -1.87 6.22 -4.63
C ARG A 109 -1.82 4.74 -4.98
N ILE A 110 -0.64 4.14 -4.85
CA ILE A 110 -0.41 2.76 -5.20
C ILE A 110 0.25 2.08 -4.01
N ILE A 111 -0.31 0.96 -3.59
CA ILE A 111 0.30 0.08 -2.59
C ILE A 111 0.61 -1.25 -3.26
N ILE A 112 1.85 -1.69 -3.08
CA ILE A 112 2.29 -3.04 -3.40
C ILE A 112 2.60 -3.69 -2.06
N HIS A 113 1.64 -4.45 -1.55
CA HIS A 113 1.79 -5.21 -0.32
C HIS A 113 2.35 -6.58 -0.65
N HIS A 114 3.52 -6.88 -0.10
CA HIS A 114 4.16 -8.17 -0.24
C HIS A 114 4.65 -8.64 1.12
N ASP A 115 4.19 -9.82 1.53
CA ASP A 115 4.48 -10.46 2.82
C ASP A 115 5.68 -11.42 2.75
N LYS A 116 6.20 -11.66 1.55
CA LYS A 116 7.30 -12.63 1.32
C LYS A 116 8.43 -12.03 0.51
N PHE A 117 9.54 -11.67 1.13
CA PHE A 117 10.71 -11.23 0.38
C PHE A 117 11.40 -12.42 -0.30
N THR A 118 11.92 -12.23 -1.53
CA THR A 118 12.86 -13.18 -2.12
C THR A 118 14.15 -13.22 -1.30
N LYS A 119 14.97 -14.27 -1.44
CA LYS A 119 16.27 -14.34 -0.75
C LYS A 119 17.17 -13.13 -1.04
N GLU A 120 17.18 -12.66 -2.28
CA GLU A 120 17.93 -11.47 -2.68
C GLU A 120 17.40 -10.21 -1.98
N GLN A 121 16.08 -10.03 -1.95
CA GLN A 121 15.47 -8.91 -1.22
C GLN A 121 15.74 -8.99 0.29
N GLN A 122 15.77 -10.19 0.87
CA GLN A 122 16.14 -10.38 2.27
C GLN A 122 17.60 -9.99 2.51
N GLN A 123 18.52 -10.30 1.59
CA GLN A 123 19.92 -9.90 1.68
C GLN A 123 20.09 -8.38 1.55
N ASP A 124 19.37 -7.74 0.63
CA ASP A 124 19.36 -6.28 0.50
C ASP A 124 18.90 -5.61 1.80
N LEU A 125 17.92 -6.18 2.50
CA LEU A 125 17.44 -5.67 3.78
C LEU A 125 18.45 -5.82 4.91
N LEU A 126 19.14 -6.96 4.98
CA LEU A 126 20.21 -7.19 5.96
C LEU A 126 21.37 -6.18 5.75
N LEU A 127 21.71 -5.87 4.50
CA LEU A 127 22.75 -4.88 4.19
C LEU A 127 22.35 -3.46 4.61
N ILE A 128 21.08 -3.09 4.47
CA ILE A 128 20.56 -1.79 4.93
C ILE A 128 20.63 -1.73 6.47
N GLU A 129 20.28 -2.80 7.16
CA GLU A 129 20.36 -2.87 8.63
C GLU A 129 21.80 -2.71 9.12
N GLU A 130 22.76 -3.42 8.50
CA GLU A 130 24.19 -3.31 8.82
C GLU A 130 24.77 -1.91 8.57
N THR A 131 24.22 -1.16 7.61
CA THR A 131 24.67 0.23 7.32
C THR A 131 24.00 1.29 8.19
N MET A 132 22.95 0.93 8.93
CA MET A 132 22.25 1.83 9.86
C MET A 132 22.72 1.67 11.32
N GLN A 133 23.57 0.68 11.63
CA GLN A 133 24.25 0.50 12.91
C GLN A 133 25.58 1.27 12.96
#